data_AF-A0A453D076-F1
#
_entry.id   AF-A0A453D076-F1
#
_cell.length_a   1.000
_cell.length_b   1.000
_cell.length_c   1.000
_cell.angle_alpha   90.00
_cell.angle_beta   90.00
_cell.angle_gamma   90.00
#
_symmetry.space_group_name_H-M   'P 1'
#
loop_
_entity.id
_entity.type
_entity.pdbx_description
1 polymer ?
#
loop_
_entity_poly.entity_id
_entity_poly.type
_entity_poly.pdbx_seq_one_letter_code
_entity_poly.pdbx_strand_id
1 'polypeptide(L)'
;MAGFKAIALTVDTPRLGRREADIKNRFNLPPHLVLENFAALDLGKMDKTDDSGLASYVASQVDQSLCWEDVRWLQTITSLPILVKGVMTAEDTRIAIEYGAAGIIVSNHGARQLDYVPATISCLEEVVREAKGRLPVFLDGGVRRGTDVFKALALGAAGVFIGRPVLYSLAVDGEAG
;
A
#
# COMPACT_ATOMS: atom_id res chain seq x y z
N MET A 1 3.45 -22.58 5.99
CA MET A 1 2.96 -21.18 5.90
C MET A 1 3.62 -20.35 7.00
N ALA A 2 3.95 -19.08 6.73
CA ALA A 2 4.77 -18.22 7.60
C ALA A 2 4.02 -17.53 8.76
N GLY A 3 2.76 -17.90 9.05
CA GLY A 3 2.03 -17.42 10.24
C GLY A 3 1.45 -16.01 10.16
N PHE A 4 1.42 -15.38 8.98
CA PHE A 4 0.79 -14.08 8.73
C PHE A 4 -0.68 -14.04 9.15
N LYS A 5 -1.15 -12.88 9.60
CA LYS A 5 -2.48 -12.71 10.24
C LYS A 5 -3.49 -11.91 9.42
N ALA A 6 -3.06 -11.26 8.35
CA ALA A 6 -3.91 -10.50 7.44
C ALA A 6 -3.21 -10.34 6.09
N ILE A 7 -3.96 -9.94 5.07
CA ILE A 7 -3.46 -9.55 3.75
C ILE A 7 -3.78 -8.07 3.56
N ALA A 8 -2.77 -7.25 3.27
CA ALA A 8 -2.98 -5.87 2.85
C ALA A 8 -3.00 -5.79 1.32
N LEU A 9 -4.20 -5.84 0.73
CA LEU A 9 -4.38 -5.74 -0.71
C LEU A 9 -4.24 -4.28 -1.15
N THR A 10 -3.22 -3.98 -1.96
CA THR A 10 -2.98 -2.63 -2.46
C THR A 10 -3.81 -2.39 -3.73
N VAL A 11 -4.69 -1.38 -3.71
CA VAL A 11 -5.64 -1.08 -4.81
C VAL A 11 -5.35 0.24 -5.54
N ASP A 12 -4.32 0.98 -5.12
CA ASP A 12 -3.95 2.29 -5.70
C ASP A 12 -2.80 2.21 -6.74
N THR A 13 -2.41 0.98 -7.13
CA THR A 13 -1.25 0.73 -8.01
C THR A 13 -1.59 -0.16 -9.21
N PRO A 14 -2.63 0.11 -10.01
CA PRO A 14 -2.82 -0.61 -11.28
C PRO A 14 -1.64 -0.34 -12.24
N ARG A 15 -1.07 0.87 -12.18
CA ARG A 15 0.21 1.23 -12.80
C ARG A 15 1.10 1.90 -11.76
N LEU A 16 2.42 1.77 -11.91
CA LEU A 16 3.35 2.46 -11.02
C LEU A 16 3.29 3.97 -11.27
N GLY A 17 3.28 4.76 -10.20
CA GLY A 17 3.44 6.21 -10.29
C GLY A 17 4.80 6.61 -10.87
N ARG A 18 4.83 7.75 -11.58
CA ARG A 18 6.05 8.25 -12.21
C ARG A 18 6.95 8.94 -11.19
N ARG A 19 8.04 8.29 -10.81
CA ARG A 19 8.99 8.78 -9.79
C ARG A 19 10.25 9.28 -10.50
N GLU A 20 10.32 10.58 -10.79
CA GLU A 20 11.37 11.14 -11.65
C GLU A 20 12.81 10.82 -11.20
N ALA A 21 13.06 10.77 -9.90
CA ALA A 21 14.38 10.41 -9.37
C ALA A 21 14.77 8.97 -9.75
N ASP A 22 13.82 8.03 -9.70
CA ASP A 22 14.06 6.63 -10.07
C ASP A 22 14.40 6.52 -11.57
N ILE A 23 13.75 7.34 -12.41
CA ILE A 23 14.01 7.43 -13.86
C ILE A 23 15.42 8.00 -14.12
N LYS A 24 15.72 9.17 -13.53
CA LYS A 24 17.00 9.86 -13.70
C LYS A 24 18.19 9.02 -13.21
N ASN A 25 17.99 8.26 -12.15
CA ASN A 25 19.02 7.40 -11.57
C ASN A 25 19.05 5.98 -12.16
N ARG A 26 18.12 5.64 -13.07
CA ARG A 26 17.94 4.28 -13.61
C ARG A 26 17.89 3.23 -12.50
N PHE A 27 17.01 3.48 -11.53
CA PHE A 27 16.91 2.68 -10.31
C PHE A 27 16.80 1.19 -10.63
N ASN A 28 17.67 0.40 -10.00
CA ASN A 28 17.67 -1.05 -10.05
C ASN A 28 18.07 -1.61 -8.68
N LEU A 29 17.66 -2.84 -8.39
CA LEU A 29 18.12 -3.53 -7.19
C LEU A 29 19.64 -3.75 -7.26
N PRO A 30 20.37 -3.55 -6.15
CA PRO A 30 21.76 -3.99 -6.04
C PRO A 30 21.90 -5.48 -6.40
N PRO A 31 23.01 -5.91 -7.05
CA PRO A 31 23.14 -7.27 -7.59
C PRO A 31 23.02 -8.42 -6.57
N HIS A 32 23.23 -8.13 -5.29
CA HIS A 32 23.16 -9.10 -4.20
C HIS A 32 21.77 -9.20 -3.56
N LEU A 33 20.78 -8.44 -4.05
CA LEU A 33 19.41 -8.45 -3.53
C LEU A 33 18.43 -8.98 -4.58
N VAL A 34 17.46 -9.76 -4.13
CA VAL A 34 16.38 -10.31 -4.94
C VAL A 34 15.03 -10.16 -4.23
N LEU A 35 13.94 -10.28 -4.99
CA LEU A 35 12.60 -10.33 -4.43
C LEU A 35 12.30 -11.76 -3.94
N GLU A 36 12.73 -12.08 -2.72
CA GLU A 36 12.73 -13.45 -2.17
C GLU A 36 11.39 -14.19 -2.21
N ASN A 37 10.26 -13.47 -2.09
CA ASN A 37 8.92 -14.07 -2.20
C ASN A 37 8.66 -14.73 -3.57
N PHE A 38 9.43 -14.34 -4.59
CA PHE A 38 9.34 -14.86 -5.95
C PHE A 38 10.58 -15.66 -6.37
N ALA A 39 11.56 -15.89 -5.48
CA ALA A 39 12.77 -16.62 -5.83
C ALA A 39 12.49 -18.05 -6.35
N ALA A 40 11.37 -18.64 -5.92
CA ALA A 40 10.90 -19.95 -6.38
C ALA A 40 9.92 -19.90 -7.57
N LEU A 41 9.57 -18.70 -8.06
CA LEU A 41 8.62 -18.49 -9.15
C LEU A 41 9.39 -18.03 -10.40
N ASP A 42 9.15 -18.69 -11.53
CA ASP A 42 9.69 -18.23 -12.82
C ASP A 42 8.87 -17.04 -13.32
N LEU A 43 9.26 -15.84 -12.91
CA LEU A 43 8.61 -14.59 -13.32
C LEU A 43 9.10 -14.06 -14.69
N GLY A 44 9.97 -14.81 -15.38
CA GLY A 44 10.68 -14.30 -16.55
C GLY A 44 11.77 -13.28 -16.18
N LYS A 45 12.71 -13.03 -17.11
CA LYS A 45 13.75 -12.03 -16.91
C LYS A 45 13.14 -10.64 -16.99
N MET A 46 13.40 -9.79 -15.99
CA MET A 46 13.15 -8.36 -16.14
C MET A 46 14.06 -7.81 -17.23
N ASP A 47 13.48 -7.28 -18.30
CA ASP A 47 14.23 -6.59 -19.33
C ASP A 47 14.94 -5.37 -18.71
N LYS A 48 16.22 -5.21 -19.04
CA LYS A 48 16.96 -3.98 -18.73
C LYS A 48 16.40 -2.88 -19.62
N THR A 49 15.50 -2.08 -19.08
CA THR A 49 14.97 -0.90 -19.76
C THR A 49 15.86 0.32 -19.48
N ASP A 50 15.77 1.34 -20.35
CA ASP A 50 16.42 2.64 -20.14
C ASP A 50 15.70 3.51 -19.06
N ASP A 51 14.72 2.94 -18.34
CA ASP A 51 13.86 3.58 -17.33
C ASP A 51 14.06 2.92 -15.94
N SER A 52 13.14 3.13 -14.99
CA SER A 52 13.15 2.49 -13.67
C SER A 52 12.86 0.99 -13.74
N GLY A 53 13.76 0.14 -13.24
CA GLY A 53 13.57 -1.30 -13.19
C GLY A 53 12.35 -1.73 -12.36
N LEU A 54 11.94 -0.92 -11.36
CA LEU A 54 10.72 -1.15 -10.60
C LEU A 54 9.45 -0.89 -11.44
N ALA A 55 9.49 0.09 -12.35
CA ALA A 55 8.38 0.33 -13.26
C ALA A 55 8.21 -0.84 -14.23
N SER A 56 9.31 -1.40 -14.74
CA SER A 56 9.31 -2.61 -15.57
C SER A 56 8.77 -3.83 -14.81
N TYR A 57 9.16 -4.02 -13.54
CA TYR A 57 8.59 -5.06 -12.69
C TYR A 57 7.06 -4.94 -12.56
N VAL A 58 6.57 -3.78 -12.14
CA VAL A 58 5.12 -3.56 -11.96
C VAL A 58 4.36 -3.73 -13.26
N ALA A 59 4.89 -3.22 -14.38
CA ALA A 59 4.25 -3.35 -15.68
C ALA A 59 4.11 -4.82 -16.15
N SER A 60 4.99 -5.72 -15.71
CA SER A 60 4.98 -7.14 -16.10
C SER A 60 4.17 -8.03 -15.16
N GLN A 61 4.00 -7.65 -13.89
CA GLN A 61 3.41 -8.53 -12.88
C GLN A 61 2.11 -7.99 -12.26
N VAL A 62 1.81 -6.70 -12.39
CA VAL A 62 0.60 -6.11 -11.81
C VAL A 62 -0.49 -6.00 -12.87
N ASP A 63 -1.61 -6.66 -12.59
CA ASP A 63 -2.78 -6.64 -13.44
C ASP A 63 -3.51 -5.29 -13.34
N GLN A 64 -3.64 -4.61 -14.48
CA GLN A 64 -4.33 -3.33 -14.60
C GLN A 64 -5.85 -3.48 -14.70
N SER A 65 -6.35 -4.70 -14.91
CA SER A 65 -7.77 -5.00 -15.05
C SER A 65 -8.47 -5.28 -13.72
N LEU A 66 -7.73 -5.27 -12.61
CA LEU A 66 -8.27 -5.51 -11.28
C LEU A 66 -9.47 -4.61 -10.98
N CYS A 67 -10.50 -5.22 -10.44
CA CYS A 67 -11.75 -4.60 -10.04
C CYS A 67 -12.21 -5.17 -8.68
N TRP A 68 -13.38 -4.74 -8.21
CA TRP A 68 -13.89 -5.18 -6.92
C TRP A 68 -14.22 -6.68 -6.87
N GLU A 69 -14.54 -7.31 -8.01
CA GLU A 69 -14.73 -8.78 -8.05
C GLU A 69 -13.45 -9.55 -7.70
N ASP A 70 -12.26 -8.98 -7.94
CA ASP A 70 -11.00 -9.60 -7.56
C ASP A 70 -10.79 -9.60 -6.04
N VAL A 71 -11.43 -8.68 -5.31
CA VAL A 71 -11.48 -8.72 -3.84
C VAL A 71 -12.28 -9.95 -3.37
N ARG A 72 -13.42 -10.24 -4.03
CA ARG A 72 -14.21 -11.47 -3.75
C ARG A 72 -13.44 -12.71 -4.12
N TRP A 73 -12.80 -12.74 -5.29
CA TRP A 73 -11.94 -13.85 -5.68
C TRP A 73 -10.84 -14.10 -4.63
N LEU A 74 -10.18 -13.03 -4.15
CA LEU A 74 -9.13 -13.15 -3.14
C LEU A 74 -9.67 -13.78 -1.84
N GLN A 75 -10.89 -13.44 -1.43
CA GLN A 75 -11.57 -14.06 -0.29
C GLN A 75 -11.87 -15.56 -0.50
N THR A 76 -11.97 -16.04 -1.75
CA THR A 76 -12.20 -17.47 -2.01
C THR A 76 -10.95 -18.33 -1.81
N ILE A 77 -9.77 -17.72 -1.87
CA ILE A 77 -8.48 -18.42 -1.76
C ILE A 77 -7.78 -18.22 -0.41
N THR A 78 -8.38 -17.44 0.51
CA THR A 78 -7.84 -17.21 1.84
C THR A 78 -8.94 -16.98 2.87
N SER A 79 -8.68 -17.40 4.12
CA SER A 79 -9.52 -17.04 5.27
C SER A 79 -8.91 -15.92 6.11
N LEU A 80 -7.77 -15.37 5.70
CA LEU A 80 -7.15 -14.25 6.40
C LEU A 80 -7.97 -12.96 6.17
N PRO A 81 -8.09 -12.08 7.19
CA PRO A 81 -8.63 -10.74 7.02
C PRO A 81 -7.93 -9.98 5.89
N ILE A 82 -8.71 -9.41 4.97
CA ILE A 82 -8.20 -8.59 3.87
C ILE A 82 -8.41 -7.11 4.21
N LEU A 83 -7.31 -6.39 4.35
CA LEU A 83 -7.28 -4.94 4.49
C LEU A 83 -7.10 -4.32 3.11
N VAL A 84 -8.02 -3.46 2.68
CA VAL A 84 -7.92 -2.77 1.39
C VAL A 84 -7.12 -1.47 1.59
N LYS A 85 -5.94 -1.41 0.98
CA LYS A 85 -4.98 -0.30 1.12
C LYS A 85 -4.97 0.56 -0.14
N GLY A 86 -5.21 1.86 0.04
CA GLY A 86 -5.24 2.83 -1.06
C GLY A 86 -6.58 3.56 -1.23
N VAL A 87 -7.55 3.30 -0.34
CA VAL A 87 -8.86 3.97 -0.36
C VAL A 87 -8.71 5.39 0.19
N MET A 88 -9.27 6.38 -0.52
CA MET A 88 -9.18 7.80 -0.13
C MET A 88 -10.51 8.55 -0.17
N THR A 89 -11.60 7.85 -0.49
CA THR A 89 -12.93 8.42 -0.75
C THR A 89 -14.02 7.67 0.00
N ALA A 90 -15.16 8.32 0.27
CA ALA A 90 -16.35 7.68 0.80
C ALA A 90 -16.90 6.62 -0.17
N GLU A 91 -16.90 6.91 -1.47
CA GLU A 91 -17.45 6.02 -2.49
C GLU A 91 -16.77 4.65 -2.46
N ASP A 92 -15.43 4.62 -2.50
CA ASP A 92 -14.68 3.36 -2.45
C ASP A 92 -14.73 2.71 -1.06
N THR A 93 -14.91 3.50 0.00
CA THR A 93 -15.17 2.97 1.35
C THR A 93 -16.46 2.15 1.40
N ARG A 94 -17.53 2.67 0.78
CA ARG A 94 -18.81 1.96 0.70
C ARG A 94 -18.67 0.66 -0.07
N ILE A 95 -18.01 0.70 -1.23
CA ILE A 95 -17.81 -0.48 -2.07
C ILE A 95 -16.92 -1.51 -1.35
N ALA A 96 -15.84 -1.10 -0.69
CA ALA A 96 -14.99 -2.01 0.08
C ALA A 96 -15.79 -2.78 1.14
N ILE A 97 -16.75 -2.13 1.81
CA ILE A 97 -17.62 -2.78 2.79
C ILE A 97 -18.59 -3.76 2.11
N GLU A 98 -19.20 -3.38 1.00
CA GLU A 98 -20.09 -4.26 0.22
C GLU A 98 -19.38 -5.51 -0.31
N TYR A 99 -18.08 -5.39 -0.58
CA TYR A 99 -17.21 -6.49 -1.02
C TYR A 99 -16.49 -7.20 0.13
N GLY A 100 -16.88 -6.94 1.39
CA GLY A 100 -16.44 -7.72 2.55
C GLY A 100 -15.00 -7.46 3.00
N ALA A 101 -14.44 -6.29 2.73
CA ALA A 101 -13.16 -5.89 3.31
C ALA A 101 -13.20 -6.00 4.84
N ALA A 102 -12.14 -6.57 5.43
CA ALA A 102 -12.01 -6.68 6.89
C ALA A 102 -11.52 -5.37 7.54
N GLY A 103 -11.01 -4.44 6.74
CA GLY A 103 -10.57 -3.12 7.16
C GLY A 103 -10.07 -2.30 5.99
N ILE A 104 -9.89 -0.99 6.21
CA ILE A 104 -9.43 -0.05 5.20
C ILE A 104 -8.15 0.62 5.69
N ILE A 105 -7.17 0.80 4.81
CA ILE A 105 -6.00 1.65 5.05
C ILE A 105 -6.07 2.87 4.14
N VAL A 106 -6.36 4.03 4.74
CA VAL A 106 -6.32 5.33 4.06
C VAL A 106 -4.88 5.64 3.70
N SER A 107 -4.58 5.56 2.41
CA SER A 107 -3.22 5.57 1.88
C SER A 107 -3.22 6.24 0.52
N ASN A 108 -2.29 7.17 0.31
CA ASN A 108 -1.93 7.68 -1.02
C ASN A 108 -0.60 7.09 -1.50
N HIS A 109 -0.28 5.88 -1.03
CA HIS A 109 0.96 5.17 -1.28
C HIS A 109 2.21 5.95 -0.84
N GLY A 110 2.08 6.76 0.21
CA GLY A 110 3.12 7.66 0.65
C GLY A 110 3.48 8.74 -0.39
N ALA A 111 2.49 9.20 -1.15
CA ALA A 111 2.60 10.17 -2.25
C ALA A 111 3.54 9.72 -3.37
N ARG A 112 3.41 8.47 -3.81
CA ARG A 112 4.27 7.85 -4.85
C ARG A 112 3.51 7.30 -6.05
N GLN A 113 2.18 7.46 -6.06
CA GLN A 113 1.29 6.98 -7.10
C GLN A 113 0.75 8.17 -7.92
N LEU A 114 -0.49 8.59 -7.70
CA LEU A 114 -1.03 9.79 -8.33
C LEU A 114 -0.66 11.03 -7.51
N ASP A 115 0.01 12.00 -8.15
CA ASP A 115 0.28 13.32 -7.55
C ASP A 115 -0.99 14.19 -7.56
N TYR A 116 -1.01 15.26 -6.75
CA TYR A 116 -2.17 16.14 -6.50
C TYR A 116 -3.34 15.50 -5.75
N VAL A 117 -3.23 14.24 -5.32
CA VAL A 117 -4.16 13.68 -4.35
C VAL A 117 -3.98 14.37 -2.99
N PRO A 118 -5.05 14.52 -2.19
CA PRO A 118 -4.97 15.10 -0.86
C PRO A 118 -4.02 14.34 0.08
N ALA A 119 -3.64 15.01 1.18
CA ALA A 119 -2.99 14.33 2.29
C ALA A 119 -3.96 13.31 2.91
N THR A 120 -3.47 12.14 3.30
CA THR A 120 -4.29 11.05 3.87
C THR A 120 -5.06 11.49 5.12
N ILE A 121 -4.48 12.37 5.94
CA ILE A 121 -5.16 12.92 7.13
C ILE A 121 -6.39 13.77 6.77
N SER A 122 -6.41 14.40 5.59
CA SER A 122 -7.54 15.19 5.10
C SER A 122 -8.67 14.31 4.57
N CYS A 123 -8.37 13.10 4.09
CA CYS A 123 -9.35 12.11 3.64
C CYS A 123 -9.90 11.24 4.79
N LEU A 124 -9.15 11.11 5.88
CA LEU A 124 -9.43 10.14 6.93
C LEU A 124 -10.84 10.27 7.48
N GLU A 125 -11.27 11.49 7.79
CA GLU A 125 -12.56 11.71 8.43
C GLU A 125 -13.74 11.33 7.50
N GLU A 126 -13.62 11.59 6.20
CA GLU A 126 -14.60 11.18 5.19
C GLU A 126 -14.76 9.65 5.15
N VAL A 127 -13.63 8.93 5.07
CA VAL A 127 -13.59 7.46 5.07
C VAL A 127 -14.15 6.89 6.38
N VAL A 128 -13.77 7.43 7.53
CA VAL A 128 -14.27 7.00 8.84
C VAL A 128 -15.78 7.19 8.94
N ARG A 129 -16.30 8.35 8.51
CA ARG A 129 -17.74 8.64 8.54
C ARG A 129 -18.54 7.69 7.65
N GLU A 130 -18.03 7.35 6.47
CA GLU A 130 -18.70 6.37 5.58
C GLU A 130 -18.58 4.93 6.08
N ALA A 131 -17.48 4.59 6.77
CA ALA A 131 -17.31 3.27 7.38
C ALA A 131 -18.37 2.98 8.45
N LYS A 132 -18.84 4.01 9.16
CA LYS A 132 -19.92 3.92 10.18
C LYS A 132 -19.66 2.83 11.23
N GLY A 133 -18.38 2.63 11.59
CA GLY A 133 -17.95 1.61 12.55
C GLY A 133 -18.10 0.15 12.08
N ARG A 134 -18.44 -0.09 10.81
CA ARG A 134 -18.60 -1.46 10.26
C ARG A 134 -17.28 -2.21 10.11
N LEU A 135 -16.17 -1.48 9.96
CA LEU A 135 -14.81 -2.02 9.90
C LEU A 135 -13.81 -1.02 10.52
N PRO A 136 -12.62 -1.47 10.95
CA PRO A 136 -11.56 -0.57 11.38
C PRO A 136 -10.95 0.17 10.18
N VAL A 137 -10.71 1.46 10.36
CA VAL A 137 -10.02 2.32 9.39
C VAL A 137 -8.63 2.65 9.96
N PHE A 138 -7.60 2.45 9.16
CA PHE A 138 -6.21 2.78 9.47
C PHE A 138 -5.71 3.91 8.57
N LEU A 139 -4.56 4.49 8.91
CA LEU A 139 -3.93 5.54 8.11
C LEU A 139 -2.43 5.29 7.90
N ASP A 140 -1.93 5.57 6.70
CA ASP A 140 -0.50 5.79 6.45
C ASP A 140 -0.26 7.17 5.80
N GLY A 141 1.01 7.50 5.53
CA GLY A 141 1.37 8.75 4.86
C GLY A 141 1.63 9.91 5.84
N GLY A 142 2.84 10.45 5.82
CA GLY A 142 3.19 11.66 6.60
C GLY A 142 3.35 11.51 8.12
N VAL A 143 2.97 10.38 8.75
CA VAL A 143 3.13 10.17 10.21
C VAL A 143 4.62 10.17 10.61
N ARG A 144 5.06 11.15 11.41
CA ARG A 144 6.47 11.28 11.84
C ARG A 144 6.64 11.59 13.33
N ARG A 145 5.58 11.97 14.02
CA ARG A 145 5.59 12.30 15.45
C ARG A 145 4.44 11.61 16.17
N GLY A 146 4.57 11.43 17.48
CA GLY A 146 3.48 10.92 18.33
C GLY A 146 2.21 11.77 18.25
N THR A 147 2.34 13.09 18.05
CA THR A 147 1.20 13.98 17.82
C THR A 147 0.45 13.70 16.51
N ASP A 148 1.13 13.16 15.49
CA ASP A 148 0.48 12.78 14.23
C ASP A 148 -0.37 11.53 14.42
N VAL A 149 0.16 10.57 15.20
CA VAL A 149 -0.60 9.38 15.66
C VAL A 149 -1.84 9.82 16.44
N PHE A 150 -1.66 10.70 17.41
CA PHE A 150 -2.77 11.22 18.22
C PHE A 150 -3.87 11.87 17.37
N LYS A 151 -3.50 12.72 16.40
CA LYS A 151 -4.46 13.36 15.49
C LYS A 151 -5.21 12.35 14.63
N ALA A 152 -4.52 11.34 14.08
CA ALA A 152 -5.17 10.30 13.30
C ALA A 152 -6.17 9.48 14.14
N LEU A 153 -5.79 9.09 15.36
CA LEU A 153 -6.69 8.41 16.29
C LEU A 153 -7.88 9.28 16.67
N ALA A 154 -7.66 10.57 16.94
CA ALA A 154 -8.71 11.53 17.27
C ALA A 154 -9.72 11.74 16.12
N LEU A 155 -9.29 11.57 14.87
CA LEU A 155 -10.14 11.59 13.67
C LEU A 155 -10.77 10.21 13.37
N GLY A 156 -10.58 9.22 14.23
CA GLY A 156 -11.25 7.92 14.17
C GLY A 156 -10.48 6.80 13.51
N ALA A 157 -9.18 6.97 13.22
CA ALA A 157 -8.35 5.82 12.85
C ALA A 157 -8.21 4.85 14.04
N ALA A 158 -8.20 3.55 13.76
CA ALA A 158 -7.92 2.49 14.73
C ALA A 158 -6.41 2.31 14.99
N GLY A 159 -5.57 2.84 14.09
CA GLY A 159 -4.12 2.76 14.17
C GLY A 159 -3.47 3.40 12.94
N VAL A 160 -2.15 3.49 12.95
CA VAL A 160 -1.37 4.07 11.85
C VAL A 160 -0.21 3.17 11.44
N PHE A 161 0.20 3.28 10.19
CA PHE A 161 1.40 2.64 9.65
C PHE A 161 2.47 3.68 9.30
N ILE A 162 3.73 3.32 9.47
CA ILE A 162 4.89 4.12 9.06
C ILE A 162 5.70 3.37 8.00
N GLY A 163 6.05 4.07 6.92
CA GLY A 163 6.87 3.52 5.83
C GLY A 163 8.32 4.01 5.92
N ARG A 164 8.59 5.16 5.29
CA ARG A 164 9.94 5.76 5.21
C ARG A 164 10.73 5.78 6.54
N PRO A 165 10.15 6.13 7.70
CA PRO A 165 10.89 6.15 8.96
C PRO A 165 11.59 4.84 9.29
N VAL A 166 10.96 3.69 9.02
CA VAL A 166 11.54 2.35 9.25
C VAL A 166 12.78 2.13 8.37
N LEU A 167 12.73 2.55 7.11
CA LEU A 167 13.88 2.42 6.20
C LEU A 167 15.02 3.38 6.55
N TYR A 168 14.69 4.57 7.05
CA TYR A 168 15.69 5.53 7.50
C TYR A 168 16.40 5.05 8.75
N SER A 169 15.68 4.46 9.70
CA SER A 169 16.25 3.96 10.94
C SER A 169 17.07 2.68 10.71
N LEU A 170 16.59 1.78 9.84
CA LEU A 170 17.34 0.63 9.36
C LEU A 170 18.68 1.02 8.74
N ALA A 171 18.72 2.11 7.96
CA ALA A 171 19.94 2.61 7.34
C ALA A 171 20.95 3.21 8.34
N VAL A 172 20.49 3.59 9.54
CA VAL A 172 21.35 4.16 10.59
C VAL A 172 21.96 3.06 11.45
N ASP A 173 21.16 2.12 11.96
CA ASP A 173 21.66 1.11 12.90
C ASP A 173 20.91 -0.24 12.86
N GLY A 174 20.49 -0.67 11.67
CA GLY A 174 19.91 -1.99 11.50
C GLY A 174 18.63 -2.20 12.32
N GLU A 175 18.57 -3.30 13.06
CA GLU A 175 17.44 -3.63 13.95
C GLU A 175 17.30 -2.65 15.12
N ALA A 176 18.40 -2.05 15.60
CA ALA A 176 18.38 -1.16 16.75
C ALA A 176 17.79 0.24 16.43
N GLY A 177 17.80 0.63 15.16
CA GLY A 177 17.24 1.90 14.66
C GLY A 177 15.75 1.82 14.41
#